data_AF-A0A0D6PJJ1-F1
#
_entry.id   AF-A0A0D6PJJ1-F1
#
_cell.length_a   1.000
_cell.length_b   1.000
_cell.length_c   1.000
_cell.angle_alpha   90.00
_cell.angle_beta   90.00
_cell.angle_gamma   90.00
#
_symmetry.space_group_name_H-M   'P 1'
#
loop_
_entity.id
_entity.type
_entity.pdbx_description
1 polymer ?
#
loop_
_entity_poly.entity_id
_entity_poly.type
_entity_poly.pdbx_seq_one_letter_code
_entity_poly.pdbx_strand_id
1 'polypeptide(L)'
;MKVKRRNSIIRYASVFLVMFTLASPASAASASELIRTSNVALQNLYDTQPKAKLLGERAKAILVFPSIVKAGLIFGAQTGDGVLFEGGLPTQFYNISAASYGLQAGVQSFSYALFFMKASALSYLKKSQGWSVGVGPSIVVLDKGAASSLTTTTLTQDVYAIPFGQKGLMAGAGIEGSKITAISVGP
;
A
#
# COMPACT_ATOMS: atom_id res chain seq x y z
N MET A 1 10.10 14.20 -86.05
CA MET A 1 10.93 13.08 -85.54
C MET A 1 11.39 13.41 -84.12
N LYS A 2 11.14 12.49 -83.17
CA LYS A 2 11.65 12.40 -81.79
C LYS A 2 11.28 13.46 -80.74
N VAL A 3 10.18 13.14 -80.07
CA VAL A 3 9.85 13.45 -78.66
C VAL A 3 11.00 13.05 -77.73
N LYS A 4 11.36 13.92 -76.77
CA LYS A 4 11.99 13.48 -75.51
C LYS A 4 11.55 14.39 -74.37
N ARG A 5 10.40 14.03 -73.78
CA ARG A 5 9.92 14.57 -72.50
C ARG A 5 10.92 14.19 -71.40
N ARG A 6 11.34 15.16 -70.60
CA ARG A 6 12.05 14.93 -69.34
C ARG A 6 11.58 15.97 -68.33
N ASN A 7 10.44 15.68 -67.68
CA ASN A 7 9.91 16.51 -66.61
C ASN A 7 10.59 16.12 -65.30
N SER A 8 11.13 17.13 -64.63
CA SER A 8 11.81 17.09 -63.34
C SER A 8 10.81 17.35 -62.21
N ILE A 9 10.83 16.49 -61.17
CA ILE A 9 10.76 16.75 -59.71
C ILE A 9 9.71 17.80 -59.24
N ILE A 10 8.71 17.49 -58.38
CA ILE A 10 8.72 17.63 -56.90
C ILE A 10 7.32 17.10 -56.44
N ARG A 11 7.18 15.92 -55.83
CA ARG A 11 7.21 15.59 -54.38
C ARG A 11 6.33 16.46 -53.47
N TYR A 12 5.06 16.08 -53.30
CA TYR A 12 4.33 16.23 -52.03
C TYR A 12 3.35 15.06 -51.87
N ALA A 13 3.84 13.94 -51.32
CA ALA A 13 2.97 12.86 -50.85
C ALA A 13 2.60 13.18 -49.40
N SER A 14 1.33 13.50 -49.19
CA SER A 14 0.72 13.75 -47.90
C SER A 14 0.83 12.50 -47.01
N VAL A 15 1.68 12.53 -45.99
CA VAL A 15 1.69 11.53 -44.93
C VAL A 15 0.96 12.11 -43.73
N PHE A 16 -0.35 11.85 -43.67
CA PHE A 16 -1.13 12.04 -42.44
C PHE A 16 -0.74 10.90 -41.48
N LEU A 17 0.23 11.16 -40.59
CA LEU A 17 0.57 10.24 -39.51
C LEU A 17 -0.56 10.27 -38.48
N VAL A 18 -1.49 9.32 -38.59
CA VAL A 18 -2.45 9.05 -37.52
C VAL A 18 -1.67 8.44 -36.36
N MET A 19 -1.37 9.27 -35.37
CA MET A 19 -0.85 8.79 -34.08
C MET A 19 -2.00 8.09 -33.36
N PHE A 20 -2.06 6.76 -33.49
CA PHE A 20 -2.95 5.94 -32.68
C PHE A 20 -2.40 5.96 -31.25
N THR A 21 -2.98 6.79 -30.39
CA THR A 21 -2.67 6.80 -28.97
C THR A 21 -3.20 5.49 -28.37
N LEU A 22 -2.32 4.49 -28.22
CA LEU A 22 -2.64 3.35 -27.35
C LEU A 22 -2.84 3.91 -25.94
N ALA A 23 -4.08 3.88 -25.46
CA ALA A 23 -4.40 4.16 -24.07
C ALA A 23 -3.62 3.16 -23.21
N SER A 24 -2.70 3.68 -22.38
CA SER A 24 -1.78 2.88 -21.59
C SER A 24 -2.52 2.01 -20.56
N PRO A 25 -2.42 0.66 -20.59
CA PRO A 25 -2.94 -0.23 -19.55
C PRO A 25 -2.10 -0.22 -18.26
N ALA A 26 -1.16 0.72 -18.13
CA ALA A 26 -0.16 0.75 -17.06
C ALA A 26 -0.75 0.98 -15.66
N SER A 27 -1.95 1.55 -15.55
CA SER A 27 -2.62 1.80 -14.26
C SER A 27 -3.39 0.58 -13.76
N ALA A 28 -4.17 -0.09 -14.61
CA ALA A 28 -4.79 -1.39 -14.29
C ALA A 28 -3.77 -2.43 -13.80
N ALA A 29 -2.63 -2.51 -14.50
CA ALA A 29 -1.58 -3.46 -14.21
C ALA A 29 -0.93 -3.20 -12.84
N SER A 30 -0.80 -1.94 -12.42
CA SER A 30 -0.25 -1.61 -11.10
C SER A 30 -1.24 -1.87 -9.97
N ALA A 31 -2.54 -1.58 -10.16
CA ALA A 31 -3.59 -1.86 -9.17
C ALA A 31 -3.75 -3.38 -8.91
N SER A 32 -3.81 -4.17 -9.97
CA SER A 32 -3.92 -5.64 -9.89
C SER A 32 -2.69 -6.29 -9.26
N GLU A 33 -1.48 -5.81 -9.59
CA GLU A 33 -0.25 -6.28 -8.95
C GLU A 33 -0.20 -5.90 -7.47
N LEU A 34 -0.66 -4.70 -7.10
CA LEU A 34 -0.74 -4.28 -5.71
C LEU A 34 -1.74 -5.13 -4.90
N ILE A 35 -2.90 -5.48 -5.48
CA ILE A 35 -3.85 -6.43 -4.87
C ILE A 35 -3.20 -7.80 -4.68
N ARG A 36 -2.50 -8.30 -5.70
CA ARG A 36 -1.84 -9.61 -5.66
C ARG A 36 -0.77 -9.65 -4.57
N THR A 37 0.14 -8.70 -4.58
CA THR A 37 1.24 -8.61 -3.59
C THR A 37 0.71 -8.39 -2.18
N SER A 38 -0.35 -7.60 -2.01
CA SER A 38 -1.01 -7.43 -0.71
C SER A 38 -1.64 -8.72 -0.18
N ASN A 39 -2.32 -9.50 -1.03
CA ASN A 39 -2.83 -10.82 -0.65
C ASN A 39 -1.69 -11.77 -0.24
N VAL A 40 -0.62 -11.84 -1.04
CA VAL A 40 0.55 -12.66 -0.72
C VAL A 40 1.17 -12.25 0.61
N ALA A 41 1.33 -10.94 0.84
CA ALA A 41 1.86 -10.42 2.10
C ALA A 41 0.97 -10.81 3.29
N LEU A 42 -0.36 -10.71 3.15
CA LEU A 42 -1.30 -11.12 4.21
C LEU A 42 -1.22 -12.62 4.51
N GLN A 43 -1.09 -13.46 3.48
CA GLN A 43 -0.92 -14.90 3.68
C GLN A 43 0.40 -15.22 4.37
N ASN A 44 1.50 -14.60 3.93
CA ASN A 44 2.80 -14.75 4.60
C ASN A 44 2.73 -14.33 6.08
N LEU A 45 1.95 -13.29 6.40
CA LEU A 45 1.71 -12.88 7.78
C LEU A 45 0.98 -13.98 8.56
N TYR A 46 -0.07 -14.58 8.01
CA TYR A 46 -0.80 -15.66 8.66
C TYR A 46 0.06 -16.92 8.87
N ASP A 47 0.89 -17.27 7.89
CA ASP A 47 1.78 -18.42 7.96
C ASP A 47 2.88 -18.24 9.02
N THR A 48 3.40 -17.02 9.15
CA THR A 48 4.49 -16.71 10.10
C THR A 48 3.99 -16.34 11.49
N GLN A 49 2.74 -15.89 11.61
CA GLN A 49 2.13 -15.43 12.86
C GLN A 49 0.68 -15.92 12.95
N PRO A 50 0.43 -17.14 13.47
CA PRO A 50 -0.91 -17.73 13.54
C PRO A 50 -1.95 -16.87 14.27
N LYS A 51 -1.52 -16.01 15.20
CA LYS A 51 -2.43 -15.09 15.91
C LYS A 51 -2.95 -13.94 15.05
N ALA A 52 -2.23 -13.56 13.98
CA ALA A 52 -2.74 -12.61 13.00
C ALA A 52 -3.96 -13.19 12.27
N LYS A 53 -4.03 -14.51 12.10
CA LYS A 53 -5.21 -15.18 11.53
C LYS A 53 -6.46 -15.00 12.40
N LEU A 54 -6.32 -15.13 13.72
CA LEU A 54 -7.43 -14.89 14.67
C LEU A 54 -7.95 -13.45 14.60
N LEU A 55 -7.07 -12.48 14.38
CA LEU A 55 -7.45 -11.09 14.14
C LEU A 55 -8.18 -10.95 12.80
N GLY A 56 -7.66 -11.58 11.75
CA GLY A 56 -8.24 -11.57 10.41
C GLY A 56 -9.68 -12.10 10.38
N GLU A 57 -9.95 -13.20 11.09
CA GLU A 57 -11.28 -13.82 11.17
C GLU A 57 -12.34 -12.92 11.85
N ARG A 58 -11.90 -11.97 12.68
CA ARG A 58 -12.79 -11.05 13.41
C ARG A 58 -12.79 -9.63 12.87
N ALA A 59 -11.82 -9.30 12.03
CA ALA A 59 -11.68 -7.97 11.46
C ALA A 59 -12.87 -7.66 10.54
N LYS A 60 -13.37 -6.43 10.64
CA LYS A 60 -14.34 -5.91 9.66
C LYS A 60 -13.67 -5.56 8.34
N ALA A 61 -12.42 -5.12 8.41
CA ALA A 61 -11.58 -4.85 7.26
C ALA A 61 -10.10 -5.03 7.62
N ILE A 62 -9.27 -5.29 6.61
CA ILE A 62 -7.83 -5.44 6.75
C ILE A 62 -7.15 -4.55 5.71
N LEU A 63 -6.36 -3.58 6.14
CA LEU A 63 -5.53 -2.77 5.24
C LEU A 63 -4.12 -3.34 5.23
N VAL A 64 -3.65 -3.73 4.05
CA VAL A 64 -2.34 -4.37 3.89
C VAL A 64 -1.44 -3.51 3.02
N PHE A 65 -0.28 -3.15 3.56
CA PHE A 65 0.82 -2.51 2.86
C PHE A 65 1.91 -3.56 2.62
N PRO A 66 2.03 -4.13 1.41
CA PRO A 66 2.99 -5.21 1.14
C PRO A 66 4.43 -4.72 1.15
N SER A 67 4.67 -3.44 0.84
CA SER A 67 6.00 -2.85 0.84
C SER A 67 5.93 -1.39 1.27
N ILE A 68 6.45 -1.13 2.47
CA ILE A 68 6.74 0.20 3.01
C ILE A 68 8.24 0.35 2.98
N VAL A 69 8.71 1.39 2.29
CA VAL A 69 10.11 1.76 2.25
C VAL A 69 10.33 2.86 3.27
N LYS A 70 11.30 2.68 4.16
CA LYS A 70 11.74 3.65 5.15
C LYS A 70 13.23 3.94 4.94
N ALA A 71 13.60 5.21 4.85
CA ALA A 71 14.98 5.61 4.57
C ALA A 71 15.41 6.83 5.37
N GLY A 72 16.66 6.81 5.88
CA GLY A 72 17.37 7.99 6.39
C GLY A 72 18.45 7.68 7.43
N LEU A 73 19.06 8.73 7.99
CA LEU A 73 20.27 8.65 8.84
C LEU A 73 20.08 9.25 10.25
N ILE A 74 19.08 10.12 10.45
CA ILE A 74 18.66 10.71 11.76
C ILE A 74 17.17 11.11 11.67
N PHE A 75 16.86 11.87 10.62
CA PHE A 75 15.52 12.09 10.11
C PHE A 75 15.37 11.25 8.85
N GLY A 76 14.16 10.78 8.62
CA GLY A 76 13.83 10.13 7.37
C GLY A 76 12.36 10.08 7.10
N ALA A 77 12.03 9.44 6.00
CA ALA A 77 10.67 9.29 5.54
C ALA A 77 10.37 7.82 5.33
N GLN A 78 9.10 7.47 5.52
CA GLN A 78 8.56 6.21 5.05
C GLN A 78 7.38 6.45 4.14
N THR A 79 7.25 5.61 3.13
CA THR A 79 6.08 5.59 2.24
C THR A 79 5.78 4.18 1.74
N GLY A 80 4.52 3.89 1.46
CA GLY A 80 4.11 2.64 0.83
C GLY A 80 2.65 2.66 0.43
N ASP A 81 2.32 1.93 -0.64
CA ASP A 81 0.94 1.76 -1.09
C ASP A 81 0.38 0.43 -0.58
N GLY A 82 -0.93 0.40 -0.40
CA GLY A 82 -1.63 -0.74 0.18
C GLY A 82 -3.09 -0.83 -0.23
N VAL A 83 -3.69 -1.97 0.10
CA VAL A 83 -5.05 -2.33 -0.29
C VAL A 83 -5.89 -2.63 0.94
N LEU A 84 -7.07 -2.02 0.98
CA LEU A 84 -8.10 -2.32 1.95
C LEU A 84 -8.94 -3.50 1.47
N PHE A 85 -9.00 -4.54 2.28
CA PHE A 85 -9.84 -5.70 2.09
C PHE A 85 -11.03 -5.66 3.04
N GLU A 86 -12.25 -5.73 2.50
CA GLU A 86 -13.49 -5.87 3.27
C GLU A 86 -14.12 -7.21 2.90
N GLY A 87 -14.31 -8.10 3.87
CA GLY A 87 -14.79 -9.47 3.59
C GLY A 87 -13.87 -10.27 2.66
N GLY A 88 -12.56 -9.94 2.61
CA GLY A 88 -11.58 -10.57 1.72
C GLY A 88 -11.53 -10.01 0.29
N LEU A 89 -12.39 -9.04 -0.05
CA LEU A 89 -12.41 -8.40 -1.36
C LEU A 89 -11.66 -7.06 -1.32
N PRO A 90 -10.84 -6.72 -2.33
CA PRO A 90 -10.21 -5.42 -2.42
C PRO A 90 -11.27 -4.35 -2.69
N THR A 91 -11.28 -3.29 -1.89
CA THR A 91 -12.33 -2.25 -1.94
C THR A 91 -11.79 -0.85 -2.16
N GLN A 92 -10.59 -0.56 -1.65
CA GLN A 92 -9.98 0.76 -1.78
C GLN A 92 -8.47 0.70 -1.62
N PHE A 93 -7.77 1.65 -2.21
CA PHE A 93 -6.32 1.78 -2.11
C PHE A 93 -5.91 2.94 -1.23
N TYR A 94 -4.79 2.78 -0.54
CA TYR A 94 -4.26 3.78 0.37
C TYR A 94 -2.75 3.91 0.23
N ASN A 95 -2.24 5.10 0.46
CA ASN A 95 -0.83 5.35 0.71
C ASN A 95 -0.63 5.63 2.21
N ILE A 96 0.42 5.08 2.79
CA ILE A 96 0.92 5.48 4.11
C ILE A 96 2.18 6.31 3.92
N SER A 97 2.29 7.43 4.63
CA SER A 97 3.48 8.28 4.63
C SER A 97 3.78 8.77 6.05
N ALA A 98 5.04 8.83 6.46
CA ALA A 98 5.42 9.43 7.75
C ALA A 98 6.81 10.03 7.71
N ALA A 99 7.01 11.06 8.53
CA ALA A 99 8.35 11.47 8.94
C ALA A 99 8.77 10.60 10.14
N SER A 100 9.99 10.06 10.12
CA SER A 100 10.53 9.25 11.20
C SER A 100 11.76 9.91 11.79
N TYR A 101 11.81 9.99 13.12
CA TYR A 101 12.95 10.44 13.91
C TYR A 101 13.62 9.21 14.55
N GLY A 102 14.96 9.14 14.54
CA GLY A 102 15.70 8.02 15.17
C GLY A 102 16.04 6.87 14.23
N LEU A 103 16.24 7.15 12.94
CA LEU A 103 16.75 6.16 12.00
C LEU A 103 18.17 5.74 12.35
N GLN A 104 18.38 4.44 12.51
CA GLN A 104 19.69 3.87 12.20
C GLN A 104 19.93 4.05 10.71
N ALA A 105 21.16 4.44 10.36
CA ALA A 105 21.53 4.71 9.00
C ALA A 105 21.14 3.59 8.02
N GLY A 106 20.23 3.85 7.07
CA GLY A 106 19.95 2.89 6.02
C GLY A 106 18.60 3.05 5.30
N VAL A 107 18.34 2.05 4.44
CA VAL A 107 17.06 1.82 3.76
C VAL A 107 16.51 0.49 4.26
N GLN A 108 15.26 0.52 4.70
CA GLN A 108 14.55 -0.64 5.23
C GLN A 108 13.26 -0.81 4.45
N SER A 109 12.85 -2.05 4.25
CA SER A 109 11.60 -2.39 3.58
C SER A 109 10.86 -3.42 4.41
N PHE A 110 9.61 -3.14 4.75
CA PHE A 110 8.80 -4.02 5.57
C PHE A 110 7.34 -3.94 5.12
N SER A 111 6.53 -4.86 5.61
CA SER A 111 5.11 -4.91 5.33
C SER A 111 4.32 -4.55 6.58
N TYR A 112 3.09 -4.08 6.40
CA TYR A 112 2.17 -3.75 7.49
C TYR A 112 0.78 -4.31 7.21
N ALA A 113 0.13 -4.86 8.25
CA ALA A 113 -1.28 -5.20 8.20
C ALA A 113 -2.02 -4.52 9.36
N LEU A 114 -3.06 -3.76 9.03
CA LEU A 114 -3.93 -3.11 10.00
C LEU A 114 -5.29 -3.82 10.00
N PHE A 115 -5.63 -4.42 11.12
CA PHE A 115 -6.87 -5.14 11.33
C PHE A 115 -7.87 -4.22 12.05
N PHE A 116 -8.92 -3.83 11.35
CA PHE A 116 -9.96 -2.95 11.89
C PHE A 116 -11.03 -3.77 12.59
N MET A 117 -11.08 -3.69 13.92
CA MET A 117 -12.04 -4.44 14.74
C MET A 117 -13.40 -3.73 14.82
N LYS A 118 -13.39 -2.39 14.83
CA LYS A 118 -14.61 -1.58 14.96
C LYS A 118 -14.97 -0.85 13.67
N ALA A 119 -16.27 -0.74 13.43
CA ALA A 119 -16.81 -0.04 12.26
C ALA A 119 -16.53 1.48 12.33
N SER A 120 -16.43 2.04 13.54
CA SER A 120 -16.05 3.43 13.78
C SER A 120 -14.65 3.74 13.25
N ALA A 121 -13.67 2.87 13.49
CA ALA A 121 -12.31 3.06 13.00
C ALA A 121 -12.21 2.96 11.48
N LEU A 122 -12.91 1.99 10.87
CA LEU A 122 -13.01 1.89 9.42
C LEU A 122 -13.69 3.13 8.81
N SER A 123 -14.75 3.63 9.45
CA SER A 123 -15.44 4.85 9.02
C SER A 123 -14.53 6.07 9.13
N TYR A 124 -13.70 6.14 10.18
CA TYR A 124 -12.73 7.20 10.36
C TYR A 124 -11.66 7.20 9.26
N LEU A 125 -11.11 6.03 8.91
CA LEU A 125 -10.20 5.87 7.78
C LEU A 125 -10.83 6.34 6.45
N LYS A 126 -12.10 6.02 6.23
CA LYS A 126 -12.82 6.36 4.98
C LYS A 126 -13.26 7.82 4.89
N LYS A 127 -13.69 8.44 6.00
CA LYS A 127 -14.27 9.79 6.02
C LYS A 127 -13.21 10.88 6.12
N SER A 128 -12.16 10.64 6.89
CA SER A 128 -11.08 11.60 7.02
C SER A 128 -10.28 11.52 5.72
N GLN A 129 -10.05 12.64 5.03
CA GLN A 129 -9.20 12.72 3.83
C GLN A 129 -7.76 12.18 4.05
N GLY A 130 -7.45 11.79 5.28
CA GLY A 130 -6.54 10.72 5.62
C GLY A 130 -6.68 10.42 7.11
N TRP A 131 -6.13 9.30 7.57
CA TRP A 131 -5.98 8.98 8.99
C TRP A 131 -4.58 9.31 9.46
N SER A 132 -4.45 10.20 10.44
CA SER A 132 -3.21 10.39 11.20
C SER A 132 -3.15 9.42 12.38
N VAL A 133 -2.23 8.48 12.36
CA VAL A 133 -2.01 7.52 13.45
C VAL A 133 -1.52 8.27 14.69
N GLY A 134 -2.20 8.06 15.81
CA GLY A 134 -1.97 8.80 17.07
C GLY A 134 -3.00 9.92 17.32
N VAL A 135 -3.82 10.27 16.32
CA VAL A 135 -4.95 11.22 16.46
C VAL A 135 -6.22 10.53 15.96
N GLY A 136 -7.02 9.96 16.87
CA GLY A 136 -8.26 9.27 16.53
C GLY A 136 -8.46 7.95 17.30
N PRO A 137 -8.98 6.88 16.65
CA PRO A 137 -9.24 5.58 17.27
C PRO A 137 -8.01 5.00 17.98
N SER A 138 -8.22 4.12 18.96
CA SER A 138 -7.09 3.49 19.66
C SER A 138 -6.42 2.45 18.76
N ILE A 139 -5.09 2.53 18.64
CA ILE A 139 -4.29 1.65 17.78
C ILE A 139 -3.20 1.05 18.63
N VAL A 140 -3.03 -0.27 18.52
CA VAL A 140 -1.91 -0.96 19.16
C VAL A 140 -1.08 -1.66 18.11
N VAL A 141 0.22 -1.37 18.14
CA VAL A 141 1.22 -2.07 17.34
C VAL A 141 1.57 -3.38 18.04
N LEU A 142 1.40 -4.50 17.34
CA LEU A 142 1.72 -5.81 17.87
C LEU A 142 3.09 -6.25 17.38
N ASP A 143 4.05 -6.27 18.31
CA ASP A 143 5.31 -6.98 18.11
C ASP A 143 5.10 -8.50 18.25
N LYS A 144 5.98 -9.33 17.69
CA LYS A 144 6.05 -10.78 17.89
C LYS A 144 6.00 -11.18 19.37
N GLY A 145 6.64 -10.40 20.25
CA GLY A 145 6.58 -10.58 21.71
C GLY A 145 5.19 -10.29 22.29
N ALA A 146 4.59 -9.15 21.94
CA ALA A 146 3.25 -8.76 22.39
C ALA A 146 2.15 -9.67 21.82
N ALA A 147 2.30 -10.10 20.56
CA ALA A 147 1.44 -11.06 19.90
C ALA A 147 1.38 -12.37 20.69
N SER A 148 2.52 -12.84 21.23
CA SER A 148 2.60 -14.08 22.01
C SER A 148 1.72 -14.09 23.27
N SER A 149 1.36 -12.92 23.80
CA SER A 149 0.45 -12.78 24.97
C SER A 149 -1.01 -12.49 24.60
N LEU A 150 -1.34 -12.29 23.32
CA LEU A 150 -2.72 -12.02 22.90
C LEU A 150 -3.62 -13.24 23.07
N THR A 151 -4.80 -13.01 23.64
CA THR A 151 -5.93 -13.93 23.67
C THR A 151 -7.17 -13.23 23.11
N THR A 152 -8.20 -13.99 22.77
CA THR A 152 -9.46 -13.44 22.23
C THR A 152 -10.18 -12.49 23.18
N THR A 153 -9.90 -12.57 24.48
CA THR A 153 -10.47 -11.73 25.54
C THR A 153 -9.73 -10.40 25.70
N THR A 154 -8.49 -10.30 25.22
CA THR A 154 -7.66 -9.08 25.29
C THR A 154 -7.75 -8.23 24.01
N LEU A 155 -8.64 -8.59 23.07
CA LEU A 155 -8.88 -7.86 21.82
C LEU A 155 -9.79 -6.64 22.04
N THR A 156 -9.30 -5.62 22.73
CA THR A 156 -10.09 -4.44 23.13
C THR A 156 -9.93 -3.22 22.22
N GLN A 157 -8.90 -3.21 21.36
CA GLN A 157 -8.51 -2.04 20.58
C GLN A 157 -9.31 -1.90 19.29
N ASP A 158 -9.44 -0.67 18.81
CA ASP A 158 -10.20 -0.39 17.60
C ASP A 158 -9.47 -0.92 16.36
N VAL A 159 -8.13 -0.80 16.36
CA VAL A 159 -7.25 -1.28 15.28
C VAL A 159 -6.00 -1.95 15.85
N TYR A 160 -5.67 -3.11 15.30
CA TYR A 160 -4.41 -3.81 15.56
C TYR A 160 -3.50 -3.69 14.36
N ALA A 161 -2.28 -3.21 14.57
CA ALA A 161 -1.34 -2.96 13.49
C ALA A 161 -0.12 -3.88 13.65
N ILE A 162 0.22 -4.65 12.62
CA ILE A 162 1.27 -5.68 12.69
C ILE A 162 2.32 -5.41 11.61
N PRO A 163 3.54 -4.96 11.98
CA PRO A 163 4.68 -4.95 11.08
C PRO A 163 5.24 -6.36 10.87
N PHE A 164 5.68 -6.67 9.65
CA PHE A 164 6.32 -7.95 9.31
C PHE A 164 7.28 -7.82 8.10
N GLY A 165 7.97 -8.91 7.75
CA GLY A 165 8.83 -8.98 6.55
C GLY A 165 10.33 -8.80 6.80
N GLN A 166 10.77 -8.00 7.77
CA GLN A 166 12.20 -7.90 8.16
C GLN A 166 12.46 -8.33 9.60
N LYS A 167 13.39 -9.27 9.77
CA LYS A 167 13.89 -9.69 11.09
C LYS A 167 14.66 -8.52 11.73
N GLY A 168 14.20 -8.05 12.89
CA GLY A 168 14.90 -7.02 13.69
C GLY A 168 14.25 -5.64 13.72
N LEU A 169 13.21 -5.38 12.92
CA LEU A 169 12.58 -4.05 12.84
C LEU A 169 11.57 -3.74 13.96
N MET A 170 11.15 -4.77 14.70
CA MET A 170 9.99 -4.67 15.58
C MET A 170 10.20 -3.71 16.77
N ALA A 171 11.46 -3.46 17.14
CA ALA A 171 11.85 -2.51 18.19
C ALA A 171 11.72 -1.01 17.78
N GLY A 172 11.35 -0.70 16.53
CA GLY A 172 11.24 0.68 16.04
C GLY A 172 10.20 0.90 14.94
N ALA A 173 9.33 -0.08 14.69
CA ALA A 173 8.30 -0.05 13.66
C ALA A 173 7.00 0.62 14.16
N GLY A 174 7.12 1.74 14.88
CA GLY A 174 5.97 2.55 15.26
C GLY A 174 5.28 3.15 14.02
N ILE A 175 3.95 3.09 13.99
CA ILE A 175 3.15 3.80 12.98
C ILE A 175 2.70 5.18 13.44
N GLU A 176 2.90 5.53 14.71
CA GLU A 176 2.55 6.84 15.25
C GLU A 176 3.19 7.95 14.43
N GLY A 177 2.41 9.00 14.12
CA GLY A 177 2.84 10.10 13.26
C GLY A 177 2.78 9.80 11.76
N SER A 178 2.32 8.61 11.35
CA SER A 178 2.01 8.33 9.94
C SER A 178 0.64 8.86 9.53
N LYS A 179 0.54 9.24 8.26
CA LYS A 179 -0.67 9.67 7.58
C LYS A 179 -1.02 8.64 6.51
N ILE A 180 -2.24 8.10 6.60
CA ILE A 180 -2.80 7.16 5.63
C ILE A 180 -3.84 7.89 4.80
N THR A 181 -3.66 7.97 3.49
CA THR A 181 -4.57 8.70 2.58
C THR A 181 -5.11 7.78 1.52
N ALA A 182 -6.40 7.91 1.18
CA ALA A 182 -6.98 7.20 0.05
C ALA A 182 -6.31 7.68 -1.24
N ILE A 183 -5.98 6.74 -2.11
CA ILE A 183 -5.40 7.01 -3.43
C ILE A 183 -6.26 6.38 -4.51
N SER A 184 -6.25 7.01 -5.69
CA SER A 184 -6.83 6.42 -6.88
C SER A 184 -5.70 5.80 -7.69
N VAL A 185 -5.52 4.48 -7.55
CA VAL A 185 -4.78 3.71 -8.57
C VAL A 185 -5.81 3.37 -9.63
N GLY A 186 -5.70 4.04 -10.78
CA GLY A 186 -6.71 3.96 -11.83
C GLY A 186 -6.87 2.55 -12.41
N PRO A 187 -7.98 2.28 -13.11
CA PRO A 187 -8.17 1.06 -13.88
C PRO A 187 -7.28 1.01 -15.14
#